data_AF-A0A7L3NLB3-F1
#
_entry.id   AF-A0A7L3NLB3-F1
#
_cell.length_a   1.000
_cell.length_b   1.000
_cell.length_c   1.000
_cell.angle_alpha   90.00
_cell.angle_beta   90.00
_cell.angle_gamma   90.00
#
_symmetry.space_group_name_H-M   'P 1'
#
loop_
_entity.id
_entity.type
_entity.pdbx_description
1 polymer ?
#
loop_
_entity_poly.entity_id
_entity_poly.type
_entity_poly.pdbx_seq_one_letter_code
_entity_poly.pdbx_strand_id
1 'polypeptide(L)'
;GLESRFKNKSSYMRYSCQSRMRSYLRQVISYTSYVDPTARDAYKKITDLMGKKLKSMKYNGSYFDRREEEEALRLCTPEGWFSCQGPFDRDHCPLKHSINPYSNRESRILFSTWNLDHIIEKKRVIVPELAEAVKTRNGREVNWEYFYQLLFTTENLKLVNIACHEKFTHNLHCDNTRIY
;
A
#
# COMPACT_ATOMS: atom_id res chain seq x y z
N GLY A 1 -18.33 -14.75 12.67
CA GLY A 1 -17.96 -15.50 11.46
C GLY A 1 -17.38 -14.56 10.41
N LEU A 2 -17.15 -15.04 9.18
CA LEU A 2 -17.04 -14.13 8.02
C LEU A 2 -18.45 -13.64 7.67
N GLU A 3 -18.58 -12.44 7.14
CA GLU A 3 -19.87 -11.97 6.61
C GLU A 3 -20.36 -12.92 5.50
N SER A 4 -21.68 -13.10 5.39
CA SER A 4 -22.32 -14.04 4.45
C SER A 4 -21.95 -13.81 2.99
N ARG A 5 -21.53 -12.59 2.63
CA ARG A 5 -21.04 -12.25 1.28
C ARG A 5 -19.75 -12.98 0.87
N PHE A 6 -18.95 -13.47 1.82
CA PHE A 6 -17.67 -14.12 1.52
C PHE A 6 -17.84 -15.63 1.38
N LYS A 7 -17.92 -16.09 0.12
CA LYS A 7 -18.09 -17.51 -0.22
C LYS A 7 -16.87 -18.38 0.06
N ASN A 8 -15.66 -17.79 0.12
CA ASN A 8 -14.44 -18.53 0.41
C ASN A 8 -13.35 -17.65 1.05
N LYS A 9 -12.34 -18.29 1.68
CA LYS A 9 -11.25 -17.61 2.39
C LYS A 9 -10.46 -16.66 1.47
N SER A 10 -10.17 -17.04 0.22
CA SER A 10 -9.52 -16.18 -0.79
C SER A 10 -10.28 -14.90 -1.08
N SER A 11 -11.61 -14.97 -1.25
CA SER A 11 -12.44 -13.80 -1.50
C SER A 11 -12.38 -12.78 -0.35
N TYR A 12 -12.35 -13.27 0.88
CA TYR A 12 -12.16 -12.40 2.05
C TYR A 12 -10.76 -11.81 2.10
N MET A 13 -9.71 -12.61 1.88
CA MET A 13 -8.33 -12.12 1.93
C MET A 13 -8.06 -11.08 0.85
N ARG A 14 -8.57 -11.31 -0.38
CA ARG A 14 -8.58 -10.33 -1.46
C ARG A 14 -9.26 -9.04 -1.03
N TYR A 15 -10.48 -9.13 -0.49
CA TYR A 15 -11.21 -7.97 0.03
C TYR A 15 -10.42 -7.23 1.13
N SER A 16 -9.74 -7.95 2.02
CA SER A 16 -8.92 -7.38 3.08
C SER A 16 -7.78 -6.53 2.50
N CYS A 17 -7.04 -7.05 1.51
CA CYS A 17 -6.01 -6.27 0.82
C CYS A 17 -6.60 -5.02 0.16
N GLN A 18 -7.67 -5.19 -0.62
CA GLN A 18 -8.34 -4.07 -1.29
C GLN A 18 -8.80 -2.99 -0.31
N SER A 19 -9.22 -3.38 0.88
CA SER A 19 -9.66 -2.45 1.93
C SER A 19 -8.50 -1.61 2.47
N ARG A 20 -7.30 -2.19 2.58
CA ARG A 20 -6.07 -1.45 2.91
C ARG A 20 -5.73 -0.43 1.82
N MET A 21 -5.75 -0.85 0.55
CA MET A 21 -5.48 0.05 -0.59
C MET A 21 -6.50 1.19 -0.69
N ARG A 22 -7.79 0.91 -0.51
CA ARG A 22 -8.84 1.95 -0.43
C ARG A 22 -8.62 2.89 0.76
N SER A 23 -8.15 2.38 1.90
CA SER A 23 -7.80 3.22 3.04
C SER A 23 -6.64 4.16 2.72
N TYR A 24 -5.60 3.68 2.03
CA TYR A 24 -4.47 4.51 1.60
C TYR A 24 -4.94 5.61 0.64
N LEU A 25 -5.75 5.27 -0.37
CA LEU A 25 -6.30 6.26 -1.30
C LEU A 25 -7.16 7.30 -0.57
N ARG A 26 -8.04 6.88 0.36
CA ARG A 26 -8.84 7.82 1.18
C ARG A 26 -7.96 8.78 1.97
N GLN A 27 -6.84 8.32 2.52
CA GLN A 27 -5.90 9.18 3.24
C GLN A 27 -5.23 10.21 2.31
N VAL A 28 -4.79 9.79 1.11
CA VAL A 28 -4.23 10.68 0.09
C VAL A 28 -5.25 11.74 -0.34
N ILE A 29 -6.50 11.33 -0.60
CA ILE A 29 -7.60 12.25 -0.96
C ILE A 29 -7.89 13.21 0.20
N SER A 30 -7.96 12.72 1.44
CA SER A 30 -8.24 13.55 2.62
C SER A 30 -7.19 14.65 2.83
N TYR A 31 -5.97 14.44 2.34
CA TYR A 31 -4.90 15.43 2.43
C TYR A 31 -5.18 16.70 1.61
N THR A 32 -6.13 16.67 0.68
CA THR A 32 -6.53 17.84 -0.13
C THR A 32 -6.87 19.07 0.73
N SER A 33 -7.37 18.89 1.96
CA SER A 33 -7.64 20.00 2.89
C SER A 33 -6.38 20.77 3.31
N TYR A 34 -5.23 20.10 3.32
CA TYR A 34 -3.92 20.66 3.68
C TYR A 34 -3.14 21.16 2.46
N VAL A 35 -3.61 20.89 1.24
CA VAL A 35 -3.00 21.37 0.01
C VAL A 35 -3.31 22.86 -0.17
N ASP A 36 -2.31 23.61 -0.66
CA ASP A 36 -2.43 25.02 -1.03
C ASP A 36 -3.66 25.25 -1.94
N PRO A 37 -4.53 26.24 -1.65
CA PRO A 37 -5.75 26.48 -2.42
C PRO A 37 -5.52 26.55 -3.94
N THR A 38 -4.40 27.12 -4.37
CA THR A 38 -4.05 27.28 -5.79
C THR A 38 -3.69 25.95 -6.48
N ALA A 39 -3.26 24.95 -5.70
CA ALA A 39 -2.83 23.64 -6.18
C ALA A 39 -3.91 22.54 -6.04
N ARG A 40 -5.00 22.79 -5.29
CA ARG A 40 -6.01 21.76 -4.95
C ARG A 40 -6.63 21.07 -6.15
N ASP A 41 -6.98 21.80 -7.20
CA ASP A 41 -7.63 21.20 -8.37
C ASP A 41 -6.68 20.31 -9.16
N ALA A 42 -5.40 20.69 -9.27
CA ALA A 42 -4.39 19.85 -9.88
C ALA A 42 -4.11 18.59 -9.03
N TYR A 43 -4.04 18.73 -7.70
CA TYR A 43 -3.89 17.60 -6.79
C TYR A 43 -5.08 16.63 -6.90
N LYS A 44 -6.32 17.13 -6.88
CA LYS A 44 -7.53 16.31 -7.05
C LYS A 44 -7.50 15.51 -8.37
N LYS A 45 -7.17 16.17 -9.49
CA LYS A 45 -7.03 15.50 -10.80
C LYS A 45 -6.04 14.34 -10.74
N ILE A 46 -4.88 14.53 -10.10
CA ILE A 46 -3.90 13.46 -9.91
C ILE A 46 -4.47 12.33 -9.05
N THR A 47 -5.12 12.64 -7.91
CA THR A 47 -5.71 11.60 -7.06
C THR A 47 -6.84 10.83 -7.75
N ASP A 48 -7.57 11.46 -8.67
CA ASP A 48 -8.58 10.80 -9.50
C ASP A 48 -7.95 9.84 -10.51
N LEU A 49 -6.83 10.24 -11.14
CA LEU A 49 -6.05 9.35 -12.03
C LEU A 49 -5.53 8.13 -11.25
N MET A 50 -4.93 8.35 -10.08
CA MET A 50 -4.49 7.27 -9.19
C MET A 50 -5.66 6.36 -8.79
N GLY A 51 -6.82 6.94 -8.45
CA GLY A 51 -8.02 6.19 -8.10
C GLY A 51 -8.54 5.31 -9.24
N LYS A 52 -8.56 5.84 -10.47
CA LYS A 52 -8.93 5.09 -11.68
C LYS A 52 -7.95 3.93 -11.94
N LYS A 53 -6.64 4.20 -11.88
CA LYS A 53 -5.61 3.15 -12.03
C LYS A 53 -5.69 2.09 -10.93
N LEU A 54 -5.88 2.50 -9.68
CA LEU A 54 -6.03 1.55 -8.58
C LEU A 54 -7.28 0.67 -8.75
N LYS A 55 -8.38 1.25 -9.27
CA LYS A 55 -9.60 0.49 -9.60
C LYS A 55 -9.38 -0.49 -10.74
N SER A 56 -8.67 -0.11 -11.82
CA SER A 56 -8.35 -1.04 -12.92
C SER A 56 -7.47 -2.20 -12.45
N MET A 57 -6.57 -1.95 -11.52
CA MET A 57 -5.75 -2.97 -10.85
C MET A 57 -6.49 -3.73 -9.72
N LYS A 58 -7.83 -3.61 -9.65
CA LYS A 58 -8.68 -4.28 -8.64
C LYS A 58 -8.19 -4.04 -7.20
N TYR A 59 -7.65 -2.85 -6.93
CA TYR A 59 -7.07 -2.42 -5.66
C TYR A 59 -6.02 -3.38 -5.12
N ASN A 60 -5.20 -3.96 -6.00
CA ASN A 60 -4.11 -4.90 -5.70
C ASN A 60 -4.53 -6.05 -4.78
N GLY A 61 -5.81 -6.47 -4.89
CA GLY A 61 -6.37 -7.51 -4.05
C GLY A 61 -5.63 -8.85 -4.17
N SER A 62 -5.00 -9.10 -5.32
CA SER A 62 -4.20 -10.29 -5.63
C SER A 62 -3.06 -10.51 -4.65
N TYR A 63 -2.50 -9.46 -4.05
CA TYR A 63 -1.41 -9.58 -3.07
C TYR A 63 -1.75 -10.55 -1.94
N PHE A 64 -3.02 -10.62 -1.52
CA PHE A 64 -3.47 -11.55 -0.49
C PHE A 64 -4.36 -12.67 -1.06
N ASP A 65 -4.17 -13.09 -2.30
CA ASP A 65 -4.91 -14.22 -2.86
C ASP A 65 -3.98 -15.36 -3.27
N ARG A 66 -3.96 -16.43 -2.47
CA ARG A 66 -3.21 -17.65 -2.79
C ARG A 66 -3.65 -18.37 -4.08
N ARG A 67 -4.81 -18.00 -4.64
CA ARG A 67 -5.30 -18.52 -5.93
C ARG A 67 -4.84 -17.70 -7.13
N GLU A 68 -4.09 -16.62 -6.90
CA GLU A 68 -3.44 -15.90 -7.99
C GLU A 68 -2.34 -16.78 -8.59
N GLU A 69 -2.44 -17.03 -9.90
CA GLU A 69 -1.54 -17.93 -10.62
C GLU A 69 -0.19 -17.26 -10.86
N GLU A 70 -0.20 -15.96 -11.13
CA GLU A 70 1.01 -15.18 -11.31
C GLU A 70 1.68 -14.91 -9.95
N GLU A 71 2.80 -15.58 -9.70
CA GLU A 71 3.52 -15.50 -8.43
C GLU A 71 3.91 -14.07 -8.06
N ALA A 72 4.31 -13.26 -9.04
CA ALA A 72 4.65 -11.85 -8.85
C ALA A 72 3.49 -10.99 -8.34
N LEU A 73 2.23 -11.46 -8.49
CA LEU A 73 1.03 -10.74 -8.08
C LEU A 73 0.48 -11.17 -6.70
N ARG A 74 1.08 -12.17 -6.03
CA ARG A 74 0.72 -12.60 -4.67
C ARG A 74 1.90 -12.54 -3.69
N LEU A 75 1.60 -12.22 -2.43
CA LEU A 75 2.59 -12.15 -1.33
C LEU A 75 2.64 -13.42 -0.47
N CYS A 76 1.87 -14.44 -0.84
CA CYS A 76 1.85 -15.72 -0.14
C CYS A 76 2.15 -16.86 -1.11
N THR A 77 2.56 -18.01 -0.59
CA THR A 77 2.65 -19.27 -1.35
C THR A 77 1.27 -19.75 -1.83
N PRO A 78 1.17 -20.72 -2.77
CA PRO A 78 -0.11 -21.30 -3.17
C PRO A 78 -0.92 -21.92 -2.01
N GLU A 79 -0.23 -22.39 -0.96
CA GLU A 79 -0.84 -22.92 0.26
C GLU A 79 -1.38 -21.79 1.17
N GLY A 80 -0.95 -20.56 0.93
CA GLY A 80 -1.37 -19.35 1.64
C GLY A 80 -0.45 -18.93 2.79
N TRP A 81 0.83 -19.33 2.75
CA TRP A 81 1.82 -18.87 3.73
C TRP A 81 2.37 -17.50 3.35
N PHE A 82 2.25 -16.53 4.25
CA PHE A 82 2.89 -15.23 4.14
C PHE A 82 4.14 -15.22 5.02
N SER A 83 5.20 -14.62 4.50
CA SER A 83 6.45 -14.41 5.22
C SER A 83 6.68 -12.91 5.43
N CYS A 84 7.14 -12.54 6.62
CA CYS A 84 7.49 -11.16 6.91
C CYS A 84 8.70 -10.74 6.09
N GLN A 85 8.60 -9.58 5.42
CA GLN A 85 9.65 -9.03 4.57
C GLN A 85 10.71 -8.21 5.36
N GLY A 86 10.64 -8.24 6.69
CA GLY A 86 11.53 -7.48 7.58
C GLY A 86 11.16 -6.00 7.72
N PRO A 87 11.80 -5.28 8.66
CA PRO A 87 11.63 -3.84 8.80
C PRO A 87 12.04 -3.10 7.52
N PHE A 88 11.70 -1.82 7.44
CA PHE A 88 11.90 -1.01 6.24
C PHE A 88 13.38 -1.00 5.78
N ASP A 89 14.31 -0.98 6.75
CA ASP A 89 15.77 -0.88 6.61
C ASP A 89 16.49 -2.22 6.40
N ARG A 90 15.77 -3.35 6.32
CA ARG A 90 16.37 -4.68 6.12
C ARG A 90 15.69 -5.47 5.03
N ASP A 91 16.45 -6.30 4.33
CA ASP A 91 15.93 -7.12 3.24
C ASP A 91 15.11 -8.33 3.70
N HIS A 92 15.20 -8.70 4.98
CA HIS A 92 14.57 -9.90 5.51
C HIS A 92 14.19 -9.75 6.99
N CYS A 93 13.22 -10.56 7.42
CA CYS A 93 12.80 -10.63 8.82
C CYS A 93 13.81 -11.47 9.63
N PRO A 94 14.51 -10.90 10.64
CA PRO A 94 15.48 -11.64 11.44
C PRO A 94 14.83 -12.76 12.25
N LEU A 95 13.56 -12.58 12.63
CA LEU A 95 12.77 -13.55 13.40
C LEU A 95 11.98 -14.53 12.52
N LYS A 96 12.11 -14.42 11.18
CA LYS A 96 11.45 -15.29 10.19
C LYS A 96 9.95 -15.48 10.46
N HIS A 97 9.26 -14.42 10.88
CA HIS A 97 7.83 -14.48 11.13
C HIS A 97 7.07 -14.94 9.89
N SER A 98 6.16 -15.89 10.07
CA SER A 98 5.28 -16.39 9.02
C SER A 98 3.87 -16.62 9.56
N ILE A 99 2.88 -16.64 8.67
CA ILE A 99 1.49 -16.88 9.03
C ILE A 99 0.70 -17.42 7.85
N ASN A 100 -0.24 -18.34 8.11
CA ASN A 100 -1.22 -18.78 7.13
C ASN A 100 -2.63 -18.36 7.57
N PRO A 101 -3.16 -17.21 7.10
CA PRO A 101 -4.51 -16.74 7.44
C PRO A 101 -5.63 -17.59 6.80
N TYR A 102 -5.28 -18.53 5.91
CA TYR A 102 -6.23 -19.48 5.34
C TYR A 102 -6.40 -20.73 6.19
N SER A 103 -5.53 -20.99 7.16
CA SER A 103 -5.60 -22.20 7.99
C SER A 103 -6.86 -22.20 8.86
N ASN A 104 -7.00 -21.23 9.77
CA ASN A 104 -8.08 -21.16 10.74
C ASN A 104 -8.59 -19.71 10.96
N ARG A 105 -9.56 -19.53 11.87
CA ARG A 105 -10.14 -18.21 12.18
C ARG A 105 -9.18 -17.30 12.93
N GLU A 106 -8.44 -17.84 13.89
CA GLU A 106 -7.52 -17.09 14.73
C GLU A 106 -6.35 -16.52 13.91
N SER A 107 -5.68 -17.34 13.08
CA SER A 107 -4.62 -16.86 12.18
C SER A 107 -5.12 -15.78 11.22
N ARG A 108 -6.38 -15.87 10.78
CA ARG A 108 -6.99 -14.82 9.94
C ARG A 108 -7.19 -13.51 10.70
N ILE A 109 -7.61 -13.58 11.96
CA ILE A 109 -7.74 -12.40 12.83
C ILE A 109 -6.35 -11.82 13.12
N LEU A 110 -5.38 -12.67 13.47
CA LEU A 110 -4.01 -12.24 13.74
C LEU A 110 -3.38 -11.55 12.52
N PHE A 111 -3.68 -12.00 11.30
CA PHE A 111 -3.20 -11.32 10.08
C PHE A 111 -3.71 -9.88 9.93
N SER A 112 -4.77 -9.47 10.64
CA SER A 112 -5.18 -8.07 10.67
C SER A 112 -4.16 -7.15 11.38
N THR A 113 -3.28 -7.71 12.23
CA THR A 113 -2.20 -6.96 12.88
C THR A 113 -0.95 -6.82 12.00
N TRP A 114 -0.84 -7.63 10.94
CA TRP A 114 0.21 -7.51 9.94
C TRP A 114 -0.03 -6.29 9.06
N ASN A 115 1.02 -5.55 8.71
CA ASN A 115 0.93 -4.29 7.97
C ASN A 115 1.52 -4.41 6.58
N LEU A 116 0.98 -3.65 5.63
CA LEU A 116 1.68 -3.31 4.39
C LEU A 116 2.33 -1.96 4.64
N ASP A 117 3.53 -2.01 5.19
CA ASP A 117 4.29 -0.86 5.64
C ASP A 117 4.99 -0.18 4.47
N HIS A 118 4.99 1.16 4.48
CA HIS A 118 5.58 1.97 3.43
C HIS A 118 7.05 2.22 3.74
N ILE A 119 7.97 1.76 2.88
CA ILE A 119 9.42 1.97 3.06
C ILE A 119 9.72 3.48 3.11
N ILE A 120 9.36 4.21 2.06
CA ILE A 120 9.25 5.68 2.08
C ILE A 120 7.88 6.04 2.66
N GLU A 121 7.86 6.72 3.80
CA GLU A 121 6.64 6.92 4.57
C GLU A 121 5.57 7.73 3.83
N LYS A 122 4.39 7.11 3.62
CA LYS A 122 3.25 7.76 2.95
C LYS A 122 2.87 9.12 3.54
N LYS A 123 2.63 9.18 4.85
CA LYS A 123 2.07 10.38 5.50
C LYS A 123 3.13 11.45 5.77
N ARG A 124 4.36 11.05 6.06
CA ARG A 124 5.44 11.97 6.43
C ARG A 124 6.19 12.52 5.22
N VAL A 125 6.25 11.74 4.13
CA VAL A 125 7.09 12.05 2.96
C VAL A 125 6.26 12.12 1.69
N ILE A 126 5.67 11.00 1.25
CA ILE A 126 5.12 10.89 -0.12
C ILE A 126 3.98 11.89 -0.38
N VAL A 127 3.02 11.96 0.54
CA VAL A 127 1.83 12.81 0.37
C VAL A 127 2.16 14.30 0.47
N PRO A 128 2.94 14.77 1.46
CA PRO A 128 3.46 16.14 1.45
C PRO A 128 4.26 16.49 0.20
N GLU A 129 5.14 15.59 -0.25
CA GLU A 129 5.97 15.79 -1.45
C GLU A 129 5.12 15.94 -2.71
N LEU A 130 4.09 15.10 -2.88
CA LEU A 130 3.16 15.22 -4.00
C LEU A 130 2.44 16.58 -3.99
N ALA A 131 1.99 17.03 -2.82
CA ALA A 131 1.32 18.32 -2.69
C ALA A 131 2.26 19.49 -3.07
N GLU A 132 3.52 19.42 -2.62
CA GLU A 132 4.53 20.43 -2.92
C GLU A 132 4.93 20.41 -4.40
N ALA A 133 5.13 19.22 -4.99
CA ALA A 133 5.45 19.05 -6.40
C ALA A 133 4.37 19.66 -7.30
N VAL A 134 3.08 19.46 -6.95
CA VAL A 134 1.95 20.05 -7.68
C VAL A 134 1.95 21.58 -7.57
N LYS A 135 2.28 22.13 -6.40
CA LYS A 135 2.34 23.56 -6.15
C LYS A 135 3.49 24.24 -6.92
N THR A 136 4.67 23.62 -6.91
CA THR A 136 5.93 24.21 -7.42
C THR A 136 6.29 23.75 -8.84
N ARG A 137 5.36 23.11 -9.54
CA ARG A 137 5.63 22.51 -10.85
C ARG A 137 6.13 23.50 -11.91
N ASN A 138 5.82 24.78 -11.82
CA ASN A 138 6.32 25.84 -12.71
C ASN A 138 6.24 25.48 -14.21
N GLY A 139 5.14 24.85 -14.63
CA GLY A 139 4.90 24.40 -16.01
C GLY A 139 5.33 22.95 -16.31
N ARG A 140 6.07 22.29 -15.42
CA ARG A 140 6.36 20.85 -15.52
C ARG A 140 5.11 20.01 -15.24
N GLU A 141 5.06 18.83 -15.83
CA GLU A 141 4.08 17.81 -15.46
C GLU A 141 4.60 17.05 -14.24
N VAL A 142 3.72 16.65 -13.32
CA VAL A 142 4.10 15.80 -12.18
C VAL A 142 3.94 14.36 -12.62
N ASN A 143 5.00 13.56 -12.48
CA ASN A 143 4.99 12.12 -12.73
C ASN A 143 4.17 11.42 -11.64
N TRP A 144 2.84 11.42 -11.80
CA TRP A 144 1.94 10.84 -10.83
C TRP A 144 2.06 9.31 -10.76
N GLU A 145 2.54 8.64 -11.82
CA GLU A 145 2.82 7.21 -11.81
C GLU A 145 3.90 6.83 -10.81
N TYR A 146 4.94 7.65 -10.65
CA TYR A 146 5.96 7.46 -9.62
C TYR A 146 5.34 7.48 -8.21
N PHE A 147 4.53 8.49 -7.90
CA PHE A 147 3.82 8.54 -6.62
C PHE A 147 2.83 7.38 -6.46
N TYR A 148 2.19 6.93 -7.54
CA TYR A 148 1.32 5.75 -7.51
C TYR A 148 2.07 4.48 -7.10
N GLN A 149 3.29 4.27 -7.65
CA GLN A 149 4.15 3.15 -7.25
C GLN A 149 4.45 3.21 -5.75
N LEU A 150 4.91 4.37 -5.28
CA LEU A 150 5.23 4.55 -3.86
C LEU A 150 4.02 4.35 -2.93
N LEU A 151 2.82 4.74 -3.36
CA LEU A 151 1.63 4.70 -2.51
C LEU A 151 0.96 3.33 -2.45
N PHE A 152 0.99 2.55 -3.55
CA PHE A 152 0.08 1.43 -3.72
C PHE A 152 0.73 0.11 -4.15
N THR A 153 2.02 0.08 -4.50
CA THR A 153 2.67 -1.13 -5.00
C THR A 153 3.73 -1.68 -4.05
N THR A 154 4.12 -2.93 -4.26
CA THR A 154 5.20 -3.62 -3.54
C THR A 154 6.58 -3.04 -3.82
N GLU A 155 6.71 -2.06 -4.73
CA GLU A 155 7.95 -1.29 -4.89
C GLU A 155 8.28 -0.50 -3.62
N ASN A 156 7.26 -0.09 -2.86
CA ASN A 156 7.43 0.65 -1.62
C ASN A 156 6.65 0.05 -0.43
N LEU A 157 5.94 -1.06 -0.64
CA LEU A 157 5.17 -1.75 0.40
C LEU A 157 5.84 -3.06 0.83
N LYS A 158 6.15 -3.16 2.12
CA LYS A 158 6.59 -4.41 2.77
C LYS A 158 5.49 -5.00 3.65
N LEU A 159 5.21 -6.28 3.48
CA LEU A 159 4.36 -7.04 4.40
C LEU A 159 5.14 -7.40 5.66
N VAL A 160 4.75 -6.82 6.78
CA VAL A 160 5.46 -6.95 8.04
C VAL A 160 4.56 -7.43 9.18
N ASN A 161 5.11 -8.30 10.03
CA ASN A 161 4.53 -8.57 11.34
C ASN A 161 4.56 -7.29 12.19
N ILE A 162 3.63 -7.11 13.11
CA ILE A 162 3.59 -5.95 14.01
C ILE A 162 4.89 -5.74 14.81
N ALA A 163 5.62 -6.81 15.15
CA ALA A 163 6.91 -6.73 15.84
C ALA A 163 8.06 -6.25 14.92
N CYS A 164 7.89 -6.30 13.60
CA CYS A 164 8.84 -5.77 12.61
C CYS A 164 8.37 -4.46 11.98
N HIS A 165 7.23 -3.92 12.41
CA HIS A 165 6.74 -2.62 11.98
C HIS A 165 7.34 -1.55 12.89
N GLU A 166 8.48 -1.02 12.48
CA GLU A 166 9.14 0.08 13.18
C GLU A 166 8.30 1.35 13.02
N LYS A 167 7.99 2.02 14.13
CA LYS A 167 7.14 3.22 14.14
C LYS A 167 7.95 4.53 14.17
N PHE A 168 9.27 4.43 14.20
CA PHE A 168 10.17 5.58 14.15
C PHE A 168 10.21 6.14 12.72
N THR A 169 10.77 7.32 12.56
CA THR A 169 10.91 7.95 11.23
C THR A 169 11.90 7.15 10.38
N HIS A 170 11.52 6.83 9.14
CA HIS A 170 12.36 6.01 8.25
C HIS A 170 13.53 6.81 7.65
N ASN A 171 13.51 8.15 7.75
CA ASN A 171 14.53 9.07 7.22
C ASN A 171 14.84 8.85 5.72
N LEU A 172 13.84 8.40 4.96
CA LEU A 172 13.91 8.23 3.52
C LEU A 172 13.14 9.33 2.81
N HIS A 173 13.57 9.67 1.60
CA HIS A 173 13.00 10.72 0.78
C HIS A 173 12.57 10.20 -0.59
N CYS A 174 11.69 10.92 -1.25
CA CYS A 174 11.39 10.68 -2.66
C CYS A 174 12.64 10.93 -3.52
N ASP A 175 12.82 10.14 -4.57
CA ASP A 175 13.77 10.40 -5.64
C ASP A 175 13.36 11.65 -6.43
N ASN A 176 14.12 12.73 -6.25
CA ASN A 176 13.90 14.01 -6.89
C ASN A 176 13.94 13.96 -8.42
N THR A 177 14.64 12.98 -8.99
CA THR A 177 14.75 12.83 -10.46
C THR A 177 13.50 12.24 -11.09
N ARG A 178 12.57 11.70 -10.29
CA ARG A 178 11.36 11.01 -10.74
C ARG A 178 10.06 11.76 -10.43
N ILE A 179 10.14 12.94 -9.81
CA ILE A 179 8.96 13.72 -9.37
C ILE A 179 8.19 14.31 -10.55
N TYR A 180 8.88 14.71 -11.62
CA TYR A 180 8.33 15.37 -12.80
C TYR A 180 8.52 14.50 -14.04
#